data_AF-A0A8C4V862-F1
#
_entry.id   AF-A0A8C4V862-F1
#
_cell.length_a   1.000
_cell.length_b   1.000
_cell.length_c   1.000
_cell.angle_alpha   90.00
_cell.angle_beta   90.00
_cell.angle_gamma   90.00
#
_symmetry.space_group_name_H-M   'P 1'
#
loop_
_entity.id
_entity.type
_entity.pdbx_description
1 polymer ?
#
loop_
_entity_poly.entity_id
_entity_poly.type
_entity_poly.pdbx_seq_one_letter_code
_entity_poly.pdbx_strand_id
1 'polypeptide(L)'
;MDFGSVAENENAQLQHRNGGLYQLEDLQKEMEKLAGSETDLSARMVFSEEEKLKISKDLIDLQIETNKMKEQYETENFELKNMILSLENRVLELELCSKKVTGERNALQERLCVLETSWKEMTDEYITLKSNYLALGKELDQEVMKNEELSLELLNLANARSNLPRTNSNGSPAMANESSAELERVRAMVHRLSAQKVKNQPEDVVASEREWQKLERNLLGNQDHIKVELEILKKTYDSQQQKLEDRMITMGKELQEAKGAIGDTQHKLVEQSAVLLTSQSQLQEVEAENSQLQLRLKELNEEYRSRLAQYIKDVADYMDSKSSNITGPSMAPADLAPMKRFVDSMLKDIRASYKSREEQLAKAARGYKKRMKNLVKKHENLLIAYGLQREQIQSLGSSAMDCGPAELHFSITDPELLTNTTRELNRLREDKAKLEMQLHELQKKRLKETSALPLSSKQQLDEEGWAEVRKQLQEFTHTTQEDLEQKRSQLLTRAIMAEEQVSELQEYIDKHLARYKQEIIRLRNLAGTDVPRVPGAGADDIHSLPRARRTVSHEP
;
A
#
# COMPACT_ATOMS: atom_id res chain seq x y z
N MET A 1 37.58 -104.11 -82.53
CA MET A 1 36.17 -103.76 -82.29
C MET A 1 36.15 -102.69 -81.22
N ASP A 2 35.31 -101.69 -81.44
CA ASP A 2 35.37 -100.33 -80.90
C ASP A 2 35.34 -100.19 -79.38
N PHE A 3 36.40 -99.60 -78.82
CA PHE A 3 36.38 -98.97 -77.49
C PHE A 3 36.35 -97.42 -77.58
N GLY A 4 36.25 -96.84 -78.78
CA GLY A 4 36.15 -95.39 -78.98
C GLY A 4 34.73 -94.83 -78.86
N SER A 5 33.69 -95.61 -79.19
CA SER A 5 32.30 -95.11 -79.27
C SER A 5 31.58 -95.02 -77.92
N VAL A 6 31.99 -95.79 -76.90
CA VAL A 6 31.35 -95.77 -75.57
C VAL A 6 31.80 -94.54 -74.77
N ALA A 7 33.09 -94.18 -74.85
CA ALA A 7 33.62 -93.00 -74.18
C ALA A 7 33.08 -91.69 -74.80
N GLU A 8 32.87 -91.64 -76.11
CA GLU A 8 32.27 -90.48 -76.78
C GLU A 8 30.78 -90.31 -76.43
N ASN A 9 30.04 -91.40 -76.24
CA ASN A 9 28.60 -91.35 -75.93
C ASN A 9 28.33 -91.00 -74.46
N GLU A 10 29.17 -91.46 -73.53
CA GLU A 10 29.14 -91.01 -72.13
C GLU A 10 29.56 -89.54 -72.00
N ASN A 11 30.55 -89.09 -72.77
CA ASN A 11 30.98 -87.69 -72.79
C ASN A 11 29.89 -86.77 -73.39
N ALA A 12 29.19 -87.20 -74.44
CA ALA A 12 28.06 -86.46 -75.00
C ALA A 12 26.86 -86.38 -74.02
N GLN A 13 26.56 -87.45 -73.27
CA GLN A 13 25.53 -87.41 -72.22
C GLN A 13 25.93 -86.50 -71.05
N LEU A 14 27.21 -86.50 -70.65
CA LEU A 14 27.72 -85.61 -69.61
C LEU A 14 27.71 -84.15 -70.07
N GLN A 15 28.01 -83.87 -71.33
CA GLN A 15 27.89 -82.51 -71.90
C GLN A 15 26.45 -82.01 -71.94
N HIS A 16 25.47 -82.87 -72.31
CA HIS A 16 24.05 -82.50 -72.27
C HIS A 16 23.54 -82.29 -70.83
N ARG A 17 23.98 -83.14 -69.88
CA ARG A 17 23.67 -82.97 -68.45
C ARG A 17 24.31 -81.69 -67.88
N ASN A 18 25.55 -81.38 -68.26
CA ASN A 18 26.20 -80.13 -67.88
C ASN A 18 25.50 -78.91 -68.51
N GLY A 19 25.04 -79.00 -69.75
CA GLY A 19 24.21 -77.96 -70.37
C GLY A 19 22.91 -77.69 -69.61
N GLY A 20 22.24 -78.75 -69.12
CA GLY A 20 21.07 -78.61 -68.25
C GLY A 20 21.37 -78.01 -66.87
N LEU A 21 22.56 -78.27 -66.33
CA LEU A 21 23.03 -77.65 -65.08
C LEU A 21 23.31 -76.15 -65.25
N TYR A 22 23.89 -75.72 -66.38
CA TYR A 22 24.08 -74.29 -66.67
C TYR A 22 22.74 -73.54 -66.82
N GLN A 23 21.73 -74.15 -67.47
CA GLN A 23 20.39 -73.56 -67.54
C GLN A 23 19.71 -73.48 -66.16
N LEU A 24 19.94 -74.46 -65.28
CA LEU A 24 19.50 -74.44 -63.89
C LEU A 24 20.20 -73.33 -63.09
N GLU A 25 21.50 -73.12 -63.31
CA GLU A 25 22.27 -72.05 -62.67
C GLU A 25 21.84 -70.67 -63.16
N ASP A 26 21.54 -70.52 -64.45
CA ASP A 26 20.99 -69.27 -65.01
C ASP A 26 19.58 -69.00 -64.48
N LEU A 27 18.71 -70.02 -64.42
CA LEU A 27 17.40 -69.91 -63.76
C LEU A 27 17.53 -69.54 -62.29
N GLN A 28 18.51 -70.10 -61.57
CA GLN A 28 18.77 -69.77 -60.17
C GLN A 28 19.26 -68.33 -60.01
N LYS A 29 20.14 -67.84 -60.89
CA LYS A 29 20.59 -66.44 -60.89
C LYS A 29 19.45 -65.48 -61.22
N GLU A 30 18.57 -65.83 -62.16
CA GLU A 30 17.38 -65.01 -62.46
C GLU A 30 16.38 -65.04 -61.30
N MET A 31 16.18 -66.17 -60.63
CA MET A 31 15.37 -66.23 -59.40
C MET A 31 15.99 -65.40 -58.26
N GLU A 32 17.31 -65.41 -58.11
CA GLU A 32 18.02 -64.62 -57.10
C GLU A 32 17.94 -63.12 -57.39
N LYS A 33 18.07 -62.71 -58.65
CA LYS A 33 17.83 -61.32 -59.09
C LYS A 33 16.36 -60.91 -58.91
N LEU A 34 15.42 -61.81 -59.19
CA LEU A 34 14.00 -61.55 -59.00
C LEU A 34 13.70 -61.38 -57.50
N ALA A 35 14.20 -62.26 -56.64
CA ALA A 35 14.08 -62.12 -55.18
C ALA A 35 14.77 -60.85 -54.66
N GLY A 36 15.92 -60.48 -55.21
CA GLY A 36 16.60 -59.21 -54.91
C GLY A 36 15.77 -57.98 -55.30
N SER A 37 15.10 -58.01 -56.45
CA SER A 37 14.25 -56.90 -56.88
C SER A 37 12.90 -56.85 -56.14
N GLU A 38 12.32 -58.00 -55.77
CA GLU A 38 11.15 -58.05 -54.89
C GLU A 38 11.45 -57.50 -53.49
N THR A 39 12.61 -57.84 -52.93
CA THR A 39 13.03 -57.34 -51.61
C THR A 39 13.33 -55.84 -51.63
N ASP A 40 13.98 -55.32 -52.68
CA ASP A 40 14.20 -53.89 -52.88
C ASP A 40 12.89 -53.10 -53.09
N LEU A 41 11.96 -53.64 -53.89
CA LEU A 41 10.63 -53.05 -54.07
C LEU A 41 9.84 -53.02 -52.76
N SER A 42 9.89 -54.11 -51.99
CA SER A 42 9.24 -54.18 -50.66
C SER A 42 9.83 -53.16 -49.70
N ALA A 43 11.16 -53.00 -49.68
CA ALA A 43 11.85 -52.01 -48.85
C ALA A 43 11.44 -50.58 -49.23
N ARG A 44 11.44 -50.24 -50.52
CA ARG A 44 10.99 -48.92 -51.01
C ARG A 44 9.52 -48.65 -50.68
N MET A 45 8.66 -49.65 -50.76
CA MET A 45 7.26 -49.52 -50.38
C MET A 45 7.13 -49.21 -48.88
N VAL A 46 7.84 -49.93 -48.02
CA VAL A 46 7.87 -49.69 -46.56
C VAL A 46 8.35 -48.27 -46.25
N PHE A 47 9.44 -47.80 -46.87
CA PHE A 47 9.90 -46.41 -46.69
C PHE A 47 8.85 -45.39 -47.13
N SER A 48 8.18 -45.62 -48.26
CA SER A 48 7.12 -44.71 -48.73
C SER A 48 5.90 -44.68 -47.79
N GLU A 49 5.59 -45.79 -47.13
CA GLU A 49 4.54 -45.85 -46.11
C GLU A 49 4.97 -45.15 -44.82
N GLU A 50 6.21 -45.32 -44.40
CA GLU A 50 6.77 -44.62 -43.24
C GLU A 50 6.78 -43.10 -43.44
N GLU A 51 7.17 -42.63 -44.63
CA GLU A 51 7.10 -41.20 -44.98
C GLU A 51 5.66 -40.68 -45.00
N LYS A 52 4.70 -41.44 -45.54
CA LYS A 52 3.27 -41.07 -45.49
C LYS A 52 2.75 -40.98 -44.06
N LEU A 53 3.12 -41.94 -43.19
CA LEU A 53 2.77 -41.91 -41.78
C LEU A 53 3.41 -40.73 -41.07
N LYS A 54 4.66 -40.39 -41.40
CA LYS A 54 5.34 -39.23 -40.87
C LYS A 54 4.66 -37.91 -41.26
N ILE A 55 4.31 -37.75 -42.54
CA ILE A 55 3.56 -36.58 -43.03
C ILE A 55 2.17 -36.52 -42.41
N SER A 56 1.47 -37.65 -42.28
CA SER A 56 0.15 -37.73 -41.63
C SER A 56 0.22 -37.32 -40.16
N LYS A 57 1.24 -37.77 -39.44
CA LYS A 57 1.50 -37.36 -38.06
C LYS A 57 1.76 -35.84 -37.98
N ASP A 58 2.65 -35.32 -38.82
CA ASP A 58 3.00 -33.90 -38.80
C ASP A 58 1.78 -33.02 -39.17
N LEU A 59 0.90 -33.48 -40.07
CA LEU A 59 -0.37 -32.82 -40.38
C LEU A 59 -1.32 -32.79 -39.18
N ILE A 60 -1.44 -33.90 -38.45
CA ILE A 60 -2.25 -33.97 -37.22
C ILE A 60 -1.66 -33.05 -36.15
N ASP A 61 -0.35 -33.04 -35.97
CA ASP A 61 0.34 -32.17 -34.99
C ASP A 61 0.08 -30.69 -35.32
N LEU A 62 0.19 -30.29 -36.60
CA LEU A 62 -0.17 -28.94 -37.06
C LEU A 62 -1.65 -28.61 -36.85
N GLN A 63 -2.55 -29.57 -37.05
CA GLN A 63 -3.98 -29.38 -36.81
C GLN A 63 -4.28 -29.20 -35.31
N ILE A 64 -3.60 -29.95 -34.45
CA ILE A 64 -3.69 -29.79 -32.99
C ILE A 64 -3.15 -28.42 -32.57
N GLU A 65 -2.01 -28.00 -33.10
CA GLU A 65 -1.42 -26.68 -32.80
C GLU A 65 -2.34 -25.55 -33.27
N THR A 66 -2.90 -25.65 -34.47
CA THR A 66 -3.88 -24.70 -35.01
C THR A 66 -5.12 -24.61 -34.12
N ASN A 67 -5.65 -25.75 -33.66
CA ASN A 67 -6.79 -25.78 -32.76
C ASN A 67 -6.46 -25.17 -31.40
N LYS A 68 -5.27 -25.44 -30.85
CA LYS A 68 -4.81 -24.83 -29.58
C LYS A 68 -4.70 -23.31 -29.69
N MET A 69 -4.12 -22.81 -30.78
CA MET A 69 -4.05 -21.37 -31.03
C MET A 69 -5.45 -20.78 -31.15
N LYS A 70 -6.37 -21.44 -31.86
CA LYS A 70 -7.75 -21.00 -31.98
C LYS A 70 -8.47 -20.95 -30.63
N GLU A 71 -8.30 -21.95 -29.79
CA GLU A 71 -8.86 -21.97 -28.43
C GLU A 71 -8.32 -20.80 -27.59
N GLN A 72 -7.00 -20.55 -27.64
CA GLN A 72 -6.39 -19.40 -26.97
C GLN A 72 -7.00 -18.08 -27.46
N TYR A 73 -7.09 -17.88 -28.77
CA TYR A 73 -7.72 -16.69 -29.33
C TYR A 73 -9.19 -16.53 -28.90
N GLU A 74 -9.95 -17.63 -28.82
CA GLU A 74 -11.31 -17.59 -28.33
C GLU A 74 -11.36 -17.21 -26.85
N THR A 75 -10.52 -17.80 -26.00
CA THR A 75 -10.44 -17.45 -24.56
C THR A 75 -10.06 -15.98 -24.33
N GLU A 76 -9.02 -15.48 -24.99
CA GLU A 76 -8.62 -14.07 -24.92
C GLU A 76 -9.74 -13.14 -25.40
N ASN A 77 -10.45 -13.51 -26.48
CA ASN A 77 -11.59 -12.75 -26.98
C ASN A 77 -12.75 -12.71 -25.97
N PHE A 78 -13.03 -13.81 -25.25
CA PHE A 78 -14.02 -13.82 -24.18
C PHE A 78 -13.59 -12.94 -22.99
N GLU A 79 -12.32 -13.01 -22.58
CA GLU A 79 -11.77 -12.16 -21.52
C GLU A 79 -11.83 -10.68 -21.88
N LEU A 80 -11.44 -10.31 -23.11
CA LEU A 80 -11.52 -8.95 -23.60
C LEU A 80 -12.96 -8.44 -23.68
N LYS A 81 -13.91 -9.25 -24.14
CA LYS A 81 -15.34 -8.89 -24.13
C LYS A 81 -15.86 -8.64 -22.72
N ASN A 82 -15.48 -9.48 -21.76
CA ASN A 82 -15.85 -9.29 -20.36
C ASN A 82 -15.24 -8.00 -19.78
N MET A 83 -13.98 -7.71 -20.12
CA MET A 83 -13.33 -6.46 -19.72
C MET A 83 -14.04 -5.24 -20.33
N ILE A 84 -14.36 -5.27 -21.63
CA ILE A 84 -15.12 -4.22 -22.31
C ILE A 84 -16.47 -3.99 -21.62
N LEU A 85 -17.24 -5.05 -21.34
CA LEU A 85 -18.51 -4.93 -20.63
C LEU A 85 -18.35 -4.31 -19.24
N SER A 86 -17.30 -4.66 -18.51
CA SER A 86 -17.03 -4.06 -17.19
C SER A 86 -16.69 -2.57 -17.30
N LEU A 87 -15.93 -2.18 -18.33
CA LEU A 87 -15.56 -0.80 -18.59
C LEU A 87 -16.77 0.02 -19.07
N GLU A 88 -17.62 -0.55 -19.92
CA GLU A 88 -18.88 0.07 -20.36
C GLU A 88 -19.80 0.34 -19.16
N ASN A 89 -19.98 -0.65 -18.27
CA ASN A 89 -20.74 -0.45 -17.04
C ASN A 89 -20.14 0.66 -16.17
N ARG A 90 -18.81 0.68 -16.04
CA ARG A 90 -18.12 1.72 -15.26
C ARG A 90 -18.30 3.12 -15.87
N VAL A 91 -18.25 3.23 -17.19
CA VAL A 91 -18.51 4.50 -17.90
C VAL A 91 -19.95 4.96 -17.66
N LEU A 92 -20.93 4.06 -17.76
CA LEU A 92 -22.33 4.39 -17.50
C LEU A 92 -22.57 4.88 -16.06
N GLU A 93 -21.92 4.26 -15.06
CA GLU A 93 -21.95 4.73 -13.67
C GLU A 93 -21.38 6.15 -13.54
N LEU A 94 -20.22 6.40 -14.15
CA LEU A 94 -19.56 7.71 -14.12
C LEU A 94 -20.40 8.79 -14.80
N GLU A 95 -21.03 8.48 -15.93
CA GLU A 95 -21.94 9.40 -16.61
C GLU A 95 -23.16 9.74 -15.74
N LEU A 96 -23.72 8.77 -15.02
CA LEU A 96 -24.84 8.98 -14.12
C LEU A 96 -24.44 9.82 -12.91
N CYS A 97 -23.26 9.57 -12.32
CA CYS A 97 -22.69 10.40 -11.27
C CYS A 97 -22.44 11.84 -11.76
N SER A 98 -21.87 12.01 -12.95
CA SER A 98 -21.64 13.32 -13.57
C SER A 98 -22.96 14.09 -13.73
N LYS A 99 -24.00 13.45 -14.28
CA LYS A 99 -25.34 14.06 -14.42
C LYS A 99 -25.89 14.51 -13.07
N LYS A 100 -25.78 13.70 -12.01
CA LYS A 100 -26.21 14.08 -10.66
C LYS A 100 -25.49 15.34 -10.15
N VAL A 101 -24.16 15.34 -10.20
CA VAL A 101 -23.34 16.48 -9.75
C VAL A 101 -23.64 17.74 -10.56
N THR A 102 -23.82 17.63 -11.88
CA THR A 102 -24.21 18.77 -12.71
C THR A 102 -25.61 19.30 -12.35
N GLY A 103 -26.56 18.43 -12.01
CA GLY A 103 -27.88 18.81 -11.51
C GLY A 103 -27.80 19.57 -10.18
N GLU A 104 -27.03 19.07 -9.22
CA GLU A 104 -26.81 19.75 -7.93
C GLU A 104 -26.13 21.11 -8.09
N ARG A 105 -25.10 21.18 -8.96
CA ARG A 105 -24.44 22.45 -9.31
C ARG A 105 -25.44 23.45 -9.87
N ASN A 106 -26.30 23.04 -10.80
CA ASN A 106 -27.28 23.94 -11.40
C ASN A 106 -28.32 24.41 -10.37
N ALA A 107 -28.80 23.53 -9.49
CA ALA A 107 -29.71 23.90 -8.42
C ALA A 107 -29.09 24.90 -7.42
N LEU A 108 -27.80 24.73 -7.09
CA LEU A 108 -27.06 25.70 -6.27
C LEU A 108 -26.85 27.03 -7.00
N GLN A 109 -26.55 27.00 -8.28
CA GLN A 109 -26.40 28.19 -9.12
C GLN A 109 -27.71 29.00 -9.17
N GLU A 110 -28.86 28.32 -9.31
CA GLU A 110 -30.18 28.96 -9.28
C GLU A 110 -30.46 29.60 -7.91
N ARG A 111 -30.18 28.91 -6.81
CA ARG A 111 -30.35 29.47 -5.45
C ARG A 111 -29.47 30.69 -5.23
N LEU A 112 -28.24 30.65 -5.71
CA LEU A 112 -27.31 31.79 -5.64
C LEU A 112 -27.83 32.96 -6.45
N CYS A 113 -28.34 32.72 -7.67
CA CYS A 113 -28.97 33.76 -8.50
C CYS A 113 -30.15 34.43 -7.78
N VAL A 114 -31.03 33.63 -7.14
CA VAL A 114 -32.18 34.15 -6.36
C VAL A 114 -31.72 34.99 -5.16
N LEU A 115 -30.63 34.58 -4.48
CA LEU A 115 -30.08 35.35 -3.38
C LEU A 115 -29.44 36.66 -3.85
N GLU A 116 -28.75 36.65 -4.99
CA GLU A 116 -28.18 37.85 -5.59
C GLU A 116 -29.26 38.85 -6.03
N THR A 117 -30.39 38.37 -6.58
CA THR A 117 -31.51 39.24 -6.92
C THR A 117 -32.15 39.84 -5.67
N SER A 118 -32.36 39.07 -4.61
CA SER A 118 -32.92 39.62 -3.37
C SER A 118 -31.98 40.61 -2.69
N TRP A 119 -30.66 40.40 -2.76
CA TRP A 119 -29.68 41.37 -2.27
C TRP A 119 -29.73 42.70 -3.04
N LYS A 120 -29.91 42.64 -4.37
CA LYS A 120 -30.09 43.83 -5.20
C LYS A 120 -31.38 44.56 -4.83
N GLU A 121 -32.49 43.84 -4.70
CA GLU A 121 -33.78 44.40 -4.27
C GLU A 121 -33.67 45.09 -2.90
N MET A 122 -33.07 44.44 -1.90
CA MET A 122 -32.84 45.04 -0.58
C MET A 122 -31.95 46.28 -0.63
N THR A 123 -30.97 46.31 -1.55
CA THR A 123 -30.10 47.46 -1.74
C THR A 123 -30.87 48.63 -2.36
N ASP A 124 -31.72 48.36 -3.33
CA ASP A 124 -32.59 49.36 -3.96
C ASP A 124 -33.62 49.92 -2.95
N GLU A 125 -34.20 49.06 -2.11
CA GLU A 125 -35.06 49.45 -0.98
C GLU A 125 -34.31 50.35 0.01
N TYR A 126 -33.06 50.01 0.35
CA TYR A 126 -32.25 50.85 1.22
C TYR A 126 -31.95 52.23 0.59
N ILE A 127 -31.64 52.27 -0.70
CA ILE A 127 -31.37 53.53 -1.43
C ILE A 127 -32.62 54.42 -1.47
N THR A 128 -33.78 53.84 -1.78
CA THR A 128 -35.06 54.57 -1.80
C THR A 128 -35.42 55.09 -0.40
N LEU A 129 -35.28 54.26 0.63
CA LEU A 129 -35.52 54.66 2.01
C LEU A 129 -34.58 55.78 2.47
N LYS A 130 -33.28 55.68 2.16
CA LYS A 130 -32.29 56.73 2.44
C LYS A 130 -32.65 58.05 1.74
N SER A 131 -33.11 57.98 0.50
CA SER A 131 -33.55 59.15 -0.27
C SER A 131 -34.80 59.80 0.35
N ASN A 132 -35.75 59.00 0.85
CA ASN A 132 -36.93 59.48 1.57
C ASN A 132 -36.55 60.18 2.88
N TYR A 133 -35.66 59.60 3.69
CA TYR A 133 -35.17 60.26 4.91
C TYR A 133 -34.44 61.58 4.62
N LEU A 134 -33.64 61.63 3.54
CA LEU A 134 -32.99 62.86 3.10
C LEU A 134 -34.01 63.94 2.67
N ALA A 135 -35.10 63.55 2.01
CA ALA A 135 -36.18 64.46 1.65
C ALA A 135 -36.92 64.99 2.89
N LEU A 136 -37.28 64.09 3.81
CA LEU A 136 -37.94 64.45 5.07
C LEU A 136 -37.07 65.38 5.94
N GLY A 137 -35.75 65.15 5.96
CA GLY A 137 -34.80 66.05 6.63
C GLY A 137 -34.84 67.46 6.05
N LYS A 138 -34.89 67.60 4.72
CA LYS A 138 -35.03 68.92 4.07
C LYS A 138 -36.36 69.60 4.38
N GLU A 139 -37.45 68.85 4.46
CA GLU A 139 -38.76 69.41 4.85
C GLU A 139 -38.76 69.86 6.31
N LEU A 140 -38.16 69.08 7.20
CA LEU A 140 -37.99 69.47 8.61
C LEU A 140 -37.18 70.76 8.72
N ASP A 141 -36.06 70.85 8.01
CA ASP A 141 -35.23 72.07 8.00
C ASP A 141 -36.04 73.28 7.48
N GLN A 142 -36.88 73.10 6.46
CA GLN A 142 -37.76 74.17 5.97
C GLN A 142 -38.80 74.60 7.00
N GLU A 143 -39.42 73.68 7.74
CA GLU A 143 -40.36 74.01 8.81
C GLU A 143 -39.67 74.67 10.01
N VAL A 144 -38.43 74.29 10.33
CA VAL A 144 -37.61 74.98 11.33
C VAL A 144 -37.36 76.42 10.89
N MET A 145 -36.95 76.65 9.64
CA MET A 145 -36.75 78.00 9.11
C MET A 145 -38.03 78.84 9.18
N LYS A 146 -39.20 78.28 8.80
CA LYS A 146 -40.50 78.97 8.93
C LYS A 146 -40.87 79.28 10.38
N ASN A 147 -40.60 78.35 11.31
CA ASN A 147 -40.84 78.59 12.74
C ASN A 147 -39.92 79.66 13.31
N GLU A 148 -38.66 79.71 12.88
CA GLU A 148 -37.73 80.78 13.23
C GLU A 148 -38.22 82.13 12.69
N GLU A 149 -38.66 82.19 11.44
CA GLU A 149 -39.28 83.37 10.82
C GLU A 149 -40.51 83.83 11.62
N LEU A 150 -41.44 82.92 11.93
CA LEU A 150 -42.62 83.22 12.74
C LEU A 150 -42.26 83.69 14.15
N SER A 151 -41.23 83.08 14.76
CA SER A 151 -40.73 83.49 16.07
C SER A 151 -40.15 84.91 16.03
N LEU A 152 -39.43 85.27 14.96
CA LEU A 152 -38.95 86.63 14.72
C LEU A 152 -40.11 87.61 14.51
N GLU A 153 -41.15 87.24 13.75
CA GLU A 153 -42.35 88.05 13.57
C GLU A 153 -43.09 88.30 14.89
N LEU A 154 -43.27 87.28 15.72
CA LEU A 154 -43.87 87.40 17.05
C LEU A 154 -43.04 88.30 17.97
N LEU A 155 -41.72 88.18 17.93
CA LEU A 155 -40.81 89.06 18.67
C LEU A 155 -40.96 90.52 18.19
N ASN A 156 -41.03 90.74 16.88
CA ASN A 156 -41.25 92.06 16.29
C ASN A 156 -42.60 92.65 16.69
N LEU A 157 -43.68 91.84 16.74
CA LEU A 157 -45.00 92.27 17.23
C LEU A 157 -44.98 92.60 18.73
N ALA A 158 -44.29 91.80 19.55
CA ALA A 158 -44.11 92.09 20.98
C ALA A 158 -43.34 93.40 21.19
N ASN A 159 -42.29 93.64 20.41
CA ASN A 159 -41.53 94.88 20.41
C ASN A 159 -42.38 96.08 19.96
N ALA A 160 -43.17 95.93 18.89
CA ALA A 160 -44.13 96.96 18.43
C ALA A 160 -45.19 97.28 19.49
N ARG A 161 -45.67 96.28 20.24
CA ARG A 161 -46.61 96.47 21.36
C ARG A 161 -45.94 97.15 22.57
N SER A 162 -44.66 96.89 22.82
CA SER A 162 -43.88 97.56 23.88
C SER A 162 -43.55 99.02 23.56
N ASN A 163 -43.50 99.39 22.27
CA ASN A 163 -43.23 100.74 21.78
C ASN A 163 -44.50 101.60 21.59
N LEU A 164 -45.68 101.12 22.01
CA LEU A 164 -46.93 101.90 21.98
C LEU A 164 -46.99 102.86 23.19
N PRO A 165 -47.19 104.19 23.01
CA PRO A 165 -47.22 105.12 24.13
C PRO A 165 -48.38 104.83 25.08
N ARG A 166 -48.09 104.62 26.38
CA ARG A 166 -49.07 104.78 27.46
C ARG A 166 -49.51 106.24 27.50
N THR A 167 -50.56 106.58 26.77
CA THR A 167 -51.16 107.92 26.84
C THR A 167 -52.14 107.98 28.01
N ASN A 168 -51.94 109.02 28.82
CA ASN A 168 -52.45 109.26 30.16
C ASN A 168 -53.98 109.32 30.34
N SER A 169 -54.35 109.06 31.59
CA SER A 169 -55.61 109.32 32.28
C SER A 169 -56.11 110.77 32.19
N ASN A 170 -57.45 110.96 32.14
CA ASN A 170 -58.24 111.67 33.17
C ASN A 170 -59.74 111.88 32.81
N GLY A 171 -60.61 111.71 33.82
CA GLY A 171 -62.04 112.08 33.89
C GLY A 171 -62.94 110.86 34.17
N SER A 172 -63.64 110.66 35.30
CA SER A 172 -64.31 111.58 36.24
C SER A 172 -64.61 110.88 37.59
N PRO A 173 -65.06 111.59 38.65
CA PRO A 173 -65.09 111.11 40.03
C PRO A 173 -66.43 110.46 40.41
N ALA A 174 -66.47 109.13 40.54
CA ALA A 174 -67.64 108.44 41.12
C ALA A 174 -67.33 107.11 41.83
N MET A 175 -66.11 106.57 41.72
CA MET A 175 -65.82 105.17 42.13
C MET A 175 -65.03 105.05 43.46
N ALA A 176 -64.91 106.13 44.24
CA ALA A 176 -64.14 106.10 45.49
C ALA A 176 -64.82 105.29 46.61
N ASN A 177 -66.14 105.07 46.54
CA ASN A 177 -66.90 104.38 47.60
C ASN A 177 -66.98 102.85 47.44
N GLU A 178 -66.66 102.31 46.26
CA GLU A 178 -66.62 100.85 46.06
C GLU A 178 -65.27 100.24 46.46
N SER A 179 -64.17 100.99 46.26
CA SER A 179 -62.82 100.54 46.60
C SER A 179 -62.57 100.34 48.09
N SER A 180 -63.21 101.12 48.97
CA SER A 180 -63.09 100.92 50.42
C SER A 180 -63.91 99.72 50.92
N ALA A 181 -65.07 99.46 50.31
CA ALA A 181 -65.89 98.29 50.58
C ALA A 181 -65.26 96.98 50.04
N GLU A 182 -64.53 97.05 48.91
CA GLU A 182 -63.74 95.92 48.42
C GLU A 182 -62.51 95.63 49.29
N LEU A 183 -61.83 96.66 49.81
CA LEU A 183 -60.72 96.46 50.75
C LEU A 183 -61.17 95.82 52.08
N GLU A 184 -62.36 96.14 52.57
CA GLU A 184 -62.96 95.50 53.76
C GLU A 184 -63.32 94.02 53.49
N ARG A 185 -63.86 93.73 52.30
CA ARG A 185 -64.16 92.35 51.85
C ARG A 185 -62.91 91.53 51.62
N VAL A 186 -61.85 92.12 51.07
CA VAL A 186 -60.55 91.47 50.87
C VAL A 186 -59.87 91.21 52.22
N ARG A 187 -59.93 92.14 53.18
CA ARG A 187 -59.45 91.89 54.56
C ARG A 187 -60.22 90.74 55.24
N ALA A 188 -61.54 90.69 55.12
CA ALA A 188 -62.35 89.59 55.66
C ALA A 188 -62.05 88.24 54.99
N MET A 189 -61.78 88.24 53.67
CA MET A 189 -61.41 87.04 52.92
C MET A 189 -60.00 86.54 53.30
N VAL A 190 -59.05 87.44 53.54
CA VAL A 190 -57.69 87.11 54.02
C VAL A 190 -57.71 86.55 55.44
N HIS A 191 -58.57 87.05 56.32
CA HIS A 191 -58.77 86.46 57.65
C HIS A 191 -59.44 85.07 57.59
N ARG A 192 -60.35 84.84 56.64
CA ARG A 192 -60.98 83.53 56.41
C ARG A 192 -60.00 82.51 55.81
N LEU A 193 -59.15 82.94 54.88
CA LEU A 193 -58.11 82.10 54.27
C LEU A 193 -56.95 81.81 55.25
N SER A 194 -56.60 82.76 56.11
CA SER A 194 -55.58 82.55 57.15
C SER A 194 -56.06 81.62 58.27
N ALA A 195 -57.35 81.69 58.66
CA ALA A 195 -57.95 80.76 59.62
C ALA A 195 -58.16 79.34 59.05
N GLN A 196 -58.41 79.22 57.73
CA GLN A 196 -58.47 77.93 57.04
C GLN A 196 -57.07 77.28 56.93
N LYS A 197 -56.02 78.09 56.71
CA LYS A 197 -54.64 77.60 56.56
C LYS A 197 -54.03 77.07 57.86
N VAL A 198 -54.47 77.56 59.03
CA VAL A 198 -53.98 77.10 60.35
C VAL A 198 -54.65 75.80 60.81
N LYS A 199 -55.84 75.44 60.32
CA LYS A 199 -56.49 74.16 60.64
C LYS A 199 -56.08 72.99 59.73
N ASN A 200 -55.61 73.25 58.51
CA ASN A 200 -55.25 72.21 57.55
C ASN A 200 -53.75 71.86 57.54
N GLN A 201 -52.90 72.59 58.28
CA GLN A 201 -51.45 72.33 58.34
C GLN A 201 -51.01 71.01 59.02
N PRO A 202 -51.75 70.40 59.98
CA PRO A 202 -51.34 69.09 60.50
C PRO A 202 -51.86 67.89 59.69
N GLU A 203 -52.88 68.06 58.83
CA GLU A 203 -53.42 66.95 58.01
C GLU A 203 -52.81 66.87 56.61
N ASP A 204 -52.53 68.01 55.94
CA ASP A 204 -51.88 68.03 54.62
C ASP A 204 -50.40 67.62 54.69
N VAL A 205 -49.70 67.95 55.78
CA VAL A 205 -48.32 67.50 56.00
C VAL A 205 -48.29 65.98 56.17
N VAL A 206 -49.22 65.41 56.96
CA VAL A 206 -49.29 63.95 57.18
C VAL A 206 -49.83 63.20 55.95
N ALA A 207 -50.69 63.82 55.13
CA ALA A 207 -51.10 63.27 53.84
C ALA A 207 -49.93 63.25 52.84
N SER A 208 -49.18 64.34 52.74
CA SER A 208 -47.99 64.42 51.88
C SER A 208 -46.88 63.46 52.36
N GLU A 209 -46.68 63.29 53.67
CA GLU A 209 -45.69 62.38 54.24
C GLU A 209 -46.06 60.91 54.02
N ARG A 210 -47.35 60.57 54.04
CA ARG A 210 -47.85 59.25 53.63
C ARG A 210 -47.72 59.01 52.14
N GLU A 211 -47.94 60.03 51.31
CA GLU A 211 -47.69 59.94 49.86
C GLU A 211 -46.20 59.82 49.55
N TRP A 212 -45.32 60.54 50.24
CA TRP A 212 -43.87 60.41 50.15
C TRP A 212 -43.40 59.02 50.58
N GLN A 213 -43.88 58.48 51.70
CA GLN A 213 -43.55 57.10 52.10
C GLN A 213 -44.09 56.05 51.12
N LYS A 214 -45.22 56.32 50.46
CA LYS A 214 -45.79 55.43 49.43
C LYS A 214 -44.99 55.53 48.13
N LEU A 215 -44.55 56.73 47.75
CA LEU A 215 -43.67 56.98 46.62
C LEU A 215 -42.28 56.38 46.86
N GLU A 216 -41.75 56.49 48.07
CA GLU A 216 -40.47 55.94 48.52
C GLU A 216 -40.51 54.41 48.57
N ARG A 217 -41.60 53.81 49.07
CA ARG A 217 -41.82 52.35 48.96
C ARG A 217 -41.93 51.89 47.50
N ASN A 218 -42.54 52.68 46.61
CA ASN A 218 -42.60 52.34 45.19
C ASN A 218 -41.24 52.54 44.50
N LEU A 219 -40.47 53.58 44.84
CA LEU A 219 -39.12 53.81 44.31
C LEU A 219 -38.13 52.74 44.78
N LEU A 220 -38.12 52.41 46.08
CA LEU A 220 -37.27 51.38 46.67
C LEU A 220 -37.71 49.98 46.23
N GLY A 221 -39.01 49.71 46.12
CA GLY A 221 -39.54 48.46 45.57
C GLY A 221 -39.18 48.27 44.10
N ASN A 222 -39.16 49.34 43.31
CA ASN A 222 -38.71 49.31 41.91
C ASN A 222 -37.18 49.22 41.79
N GLN A 223 -36.43 49.68 42.79
CA GLN A 223 -34.97 49.62 42.76
C GLN A 223 -34.45 48.18 42.73
N ASP A 224 -35.07 47.27 43.49
CA ASP A 224 -34.69 45.85 43.47
C ASP A 224 -35.15 45.16 42.18
N HIS A 225 -36.30 45.55 41.63
CA HIS A 225 -36.75 45.09 40.31
C HIS A 225 -35.78 45.51 39.19
N ILE A 226 -35.36 46.78 39.16
CA ILE A 226 -34.37 47.30 38.20
C ILE A 226 -33.02 46.60 38.35
N LYS A 227 -32.58 46.31 39.58
CA LYS A 227 -31.34 45.52 39.81
C LYS A 227 -31.46 44.11 39.22
N VAL A 228 -32.60 43.44 39.42
CA VAL A 228 -32.84 42.10 38.87
C VAL A 228 -32.88 42.13 37.34
N GLU A 229 -33.53 43.13 36.74
CA GLU A 229 -33.55 43.28 35.28
C GLU A 229 -32.15 43.58 34.70
N LEU A 230 -31.36 44.43 35.36
CA LEU A 230 -29.96 44.68 34.98
C LEU A 230 -29.10 43.42 35.09
N GLU A 231 -29.31 42.61 36.14
CA GLU A 231 -28.60 41.34 36.32
C GLU A 231 -29.00 40.32 35.25
N ILE A 232 -30.28 40.27 34.85
CA ILE A 232 -30.75 39.45 33.73
C ILE A 232 -30.13 39.92 32.42
N LEU A 233 -30.13 41.23 32.15
CA LEU A 233 -29.54 41.82 30.95
C LEU A 233 -28.03 41.58 30.88
N LYS A 234 -27.34 41.67 32.02
CA LYS A 234 -25.91 41.34 32.11
C LYS A 234 -25.66 39.86 31.80
N LYS A 235 -26.43 38.96 32.40
CA LYS A 235 -26.32 37.51 32.12
C LYS A 235 -26.62 37.15 30.67
N THR A 236 -27.59 37.80 30.05
CA THR A 236 -27.90 37.56 28.62
C THR A 236 -26.78 38.09 27.73
N TYR A 237 -26.20 39.25 28.05
CA TYR A 237 -25.02 39.77 27.36
C TYR A 237 -23.80 38.86 27.51
N ASP A 238 -23.47 38.45 28.74
CA ASP A 238 -22.35 37.54 29.02
C ASP A 238 -22.54 36.20 28.28
N SER A 239 -23.77 35.67 28.23
CA SER A 239 -24.09 34.46 27.45
C SER A 239 -23.92 34.68 25.95
N GLN A 240 -24.29 35.85 25.43
CA GLN A 240 -24.08 36.18 24.02
C GLN A 240 -22.59 36.34 23.71
N GLN A 241 -21.82 36.99 24.59
CA GLN A 241 -20.38 37.13 24.46
C GLN A 241 -19.69 35.76 24.46
N GLN A 242 -20.02 34.88 25.42
CA GLN A 242 -19.47 33.52 25.47
C GLN A 242 -19.79 32.73 24.19
N LYS A 243 -21.03 32.83 23.67
CA LYS A 243 -21.40 32.17 22.40
C LYS A 243 -20.58 32.68 21.21
N LEU A 244 -20.23 33.96 21.18
CA LEU A 244 -19.38 34.54 20.14
C LEU A 244 -17.92 34.09 20.29
N GLU A 245 -17.41 34.05 21.52
CA GLU A 245 -16.07 33.54 21.82
C GLU A 245 -15.95 32.05 21.46
N ASP A 246 -16.93 31.23 21.82
CA ASP A 246 -16.98 29.80 21.47
C ASP A 246 -17.00 29.61 19.95
N ARG A 247 -17.81 30.40 19.21
CA ARG A 247 -17.85 30.38 17.74
C ARG A 247 -16.52 30.81 17.12
N MET A 248 -15.85 31.80 17.69
CA MET A 248 -14.54 32.23 17.23
C MET A 248 -13.49 31.13 17.44
N ILE A 249 -13.54 30.43 18.58
CA ILE A 249 -12.66 29.30 18.86
C ILE A 249 -12.93 28.13 17.90
N THR A 250 -14.20 27.80 17.64
CA THR A 250 -14.55 26.71 16.71
C THR A 250 -14.10 27.04 15.29
N MET A 251 -14.40 28.24 14.79
CA MET A 251 -13.93 28.69 13.47
C MET A 251 -12.39 28.74 13.39
N GLY A 252 -11.71 29.12 14.48
CA GLY A 252 -10.25 29.11 14.56
C GLY A 252 -9.64 27.71 14.43
N LYS A 253 -10.27 26.70 15.07
CA LYS A 253 -9.86 25.29 14.95
C LYS A 253 -10.10 24.75 13.55
N GLU A 254 -11.29 24.98 12.99
CA GLU A 254 -11.63 24.56 11.62
C GLU A 254 -10.68 25.17 10.58
N LEU A 255 -10.34 26.45 10.75
CA LEU A 255 -9.38 27.13 9.88
C LEU A 255 -7.97 26.54 10.00
N GLN A 256 -7.54 26.17 11.21
CA GLN A 256 -6.24 25.54 11.42
C GLN A 256 -6.19 24.12 10.85
N GLU A 257 -7.26 23.34 11.00
CA GLU A 257 -7.41 22.00 10.40
C GLU A 257 -7.43 22.08 8.88
N ALA A 258 -8.17 23.03 8.30
CA ALA A 258 -8.19 23.28 6.86
C ALA A 258 -6.80 23.65 6.33
N LYS A 259 -6.05 24.50 7.05
CA LYS A 259 -4.65 24.82 6.70
C LYS A 259 -3.74 23.60 6.78
N GLY A 260 -3.92 22.74 7.79
CA GLY A 260 -3.19 21.47 7.92
C GLY A 260 -3.47 20.55 6.72
N ALA A 261 -4.74 20.35 6.37
CA ALA A 261 -5.13 19.54 5.22
C ALA A 261 -4.61 20.09 3.88
N ILE A 262 -4.59 21.42 3.71
CA ILE A 262 -3.96 22.07 2.55
C ILE A 262 -2.45 21.80 2.54
N GLY A 263 -1.76 21.87 3.67
CA GLY A 263 -0.34 21.53 3.79
C GLY A 263 -0.07 20.07 3.41
N ASP A 264 -0.87 19.14 3.91
CA ASP A 264 -0.74 17.70 3.62
C ASP A 264 -0.98 17.40 2.15
N THR A 265 -2.00 18.00 1.53
CA THR A 265 -2.26 17.83 0.09
C THR A 265 -1.14 18.44 -0.76
N GLN A 266 -0.59 19.58 -0.36
CA GLN A 266 0.56 20.18 -1.03
C GLN A 266 1.80 19.28 -0.93
N HIS A 267 2.08 18.71 0.25
CA HIS A 267 3.19 17.77 0.43
C HIS A 267 3.03 16.52 -0.44
N LYS A 268 1.83 15.92 -0.48
CA LYS A 268 1.53 14.78 -1.36
C LYS A 268 1.70 15.14 -2.84
N LEU A 269 1.28 16.34 -3.25
CA LEU A 269 1.47 16.82 -4.61
C LEU A 269 2.96 16.93 -4.97
N VAL A 270 3.78 17.47 -4.06
CA VAL A 270 5.25 17.54 -4.26
C VAL A 270 5.85 16.13 -4.35
N GLU A 271 5.47 15.21 -3.47
CA GLU A 271 5.95 13.83 -3.50
C GLU A 271 5.59 13.14 -4.82
N GLN A 272 4.33 13.25 -5.27
CA GLN A 272 3.88 12.72 -6.55
C GLN A 272 4.62 13.35 -7.74
N SER A 273 4.88 14.66 -7.70
CA SER A 273 5.64 15.34 -8.74
C SER A 273 7.09 14.86 -8.80
N ALA A 274 7.72 14.58 -7.65
CA ALA A 274 9.07 14.03 -7.59
C ALA A 274 9.12 12.61 -8.16
N VAL A 275 8.15 11.76 -7.80
CA VAL A 275 8.04 10.40 -8.36
C VAL A 275 7.83 10.46 -9.87
N LEU A 276 6.95 11.32 -10.37
CA LEU A 276 6.71 11.51 -11.80
C LEU A 276 7.98 11.95 -12.55
N LEU A 277 8.74 12.89 -11.98
CA LEU A 277 10.02 13.32 -12.58
C LEU A 277 11.04 12.17 -12.62
N THR A 278 11.13 11.37 -11.56
CA THR A 278 12.04 10.21 -11.56
C THR A 278 11.63 9.14 -12.56
N SER A 279 10.33 8.88 -12.73
CA SER A 279 9.85 7.92 -13.73
C SER A 279 10.02 8.44 -15.15
N GLN A 280 9.82 9.74 -15.39
CA GLN A 280 10.09 10.39 -16.67
C GLN A 280 11.59 10.32 -17.04
N SER A 281 12.48 10.55 -16.07
CA SER A 281 13.93 10.39 -16.29
C SER A 281 14.29 8.95 -16.64
N GLN A 282 13.69 7.96 -15.98
CA GLN A 282 13.92 6.54 -16.29
C GLN A 282 13.39 6.17 -17.68
N LEU A 283 12.24 6.73 -18.09
CA LEU A 283 11.70 6.53 -19.43
C LEU A 283 12.66 7.07 -20.50
N GLN A 284 13.18 8.29 -20.31
CA GLN A 284 14.17 8.88 -21.22
C GLN A 284 15.47 8.06 -21.29
N GLU A 285 15.95 7.54 -20.15
CA GLU A 285 17.12 6.65 -20.12
C GLU A 285 16.87 5.37 -20.92
N VAL A 286 15.71 4.73 -20.74
CA VAL A 286 15.33 3.53 -21.50
C VAL A 286 15.14 3.82 -23.00
N GLU A 287 14.58 4.97 -23.36
CA GLU A 287 14.46 5.41 -24.76
C GLU A 287 15.82 5.65 -25.42
N ALA A 288 16.75 6.26 -24.68
CA ALA A 288 18.13 6.42 -25.12
C ALA A 288 18.84 5.07 -25.27
N GLU A 289 18.68 4.15 -24.32
CA GLU A 289 19.19 2.77 -24.43
C GLU A 289 18.60 2.03 -25.63
N ASN A 290 17.29 2.17 -25.88
CA ASN A 290 16.63 1.55 -27.04
C ASN A 290 17.23 2.09 -28.35
N SER A 291 17.42 3.40 -28.44
CA SER A 291 18.05 4.05 -29.59
C SER A 291 19.49 3.58 -29.79
N GLN A 292 20.26 3.45 -28.72
CA GLN A 292 21.62 2.92 -28.75
C GLN A 292 21.64 1.45 -29.20
N LEU A 293 20.74 0.61 -28.69
CA LEU A 293 20.63 -0.80 -29.08
C LEU A 293 20.21 -0.94 -30.55
N GLN A 294 19.31 -0.09 -31.05
CA GLN A 294 18.95 -0.04 -32.46
C GLN A 294 20.15 0.30 -33.35
N LEU A 295 20.98 1.27 -32.93
CA LEU A 295 22.22 1.59 -33.64
C LEU A 295 23.20 0.41 -33.62
N ARG A 296 23.39 -0.23 -32.45
CA ARG A 296 24.23 -1.44 -32.34
C ARG A 296 23.75 -2.58 -33.23
N LEU A 297 22.44 -2.79 -33.37
CA LEU A 297 21.90 -3.78 -34.29
C LEU A 297 22.18 -3.42 -35.76
N LYS A 298 22.10 -2.14 -36.13
CA LYS A 298 22.45 -1.69 -37.49
C LYS A 298 23.94 -1.87 -37.78
N GLU A 299 24.81 -1.48 -36.85
CA GLU A 299 26.27 -1.69 -36.94
C GLU A 299 26.59 -3.17 -37.12
N LEU A 300 26.05 -4.04 -36.26
CA LEU A 300 26.31 -5.47 -36.33
C LEU A 300 25.77 -6.10 -37.63
N ASN A 301 24.60 -5.66 -38.12
CA ASN A 301 24.07 -6.11 -39.41
C ASN A 301 24.98 -5.68 -40.58
N GLU A 302 25.54 -4.49 -40.52
CA GLU A 302 26.48 -4.01 -41.54
C GLU A 302 27.82 -4.75 -41.48
N GLU A 303 28.30 -5.07 -40.28
CA GLU A 303 29.45 -5.96 -40.08
C GLU A 303 29.20 -7.36 -40.66
N TYR A 304 28.01 -7.94 -40.45
CA TYR A 304 27.64 -9.23 -41.06
C TYR A 304 27.60 -9.16 -42.58
N ARG A 305 27.01 -8.10 -43.16
CA ARG A 305 26.99 -7.89 -44.62
C ARG A 305 28.38 -7.73 -45.19
N SER A 306 29.21 -6.90 -44.56
CA SER A 306 30.59 -6.66 -44.98
C SER A 306 31.41 -7.94 -44.95
N ARG A 307 31.22 -8.77 -43.91
CA ARG A 307 31.93 -10.04 -43.75
C ARG A 307 31.48 -11.09 -44.76
N LEU A 308 30.18 -11.18 -45.06
CA LEU A 308 29.66 -12.01 -46.14
C LEU A 308 30.19 -11.56 -47.51
N ALA A 309 30.22 -10.26 -47.77
CA ALA A 309 30.78 -9.71 -49.01
C ALA A 309 32.28 -10.03 -49.15
N GLN A 310 33.04 -9.93 -48.06
CA GLN A 310 34.45 -10.31 -48.04
C GLN A 310 34.64 -11.82 -48.31
N TYR A 311 33.82 -12.69 -47.70
CA TYR A 311 33.88 -14.12 -47.99
C TYR A 311 33.57 -14.46 -49.45
N ILE A 312 32.58 -13.79 -50.05
CA ILE A 312 32.24 -13.97 -51.47
C ILE A 312 33.41 -13.48 -52.34
N LYS A 313 34.00 -12.34 -52.01
CA LYS A 313 35.16 -11.78 -52.71
C LYS A 313 36.38 -12.70 -52.62
N ASP A 314 36.71 -13.20 -51.43
CA ASP A 314 37.84 -14.10 -51.22
C ASP A 314 37.68 -15.42 -52.01
N VAL A 315 36.44 -15.94 -52.10
CA VAL A 315 36.13 -17.12 -52.92
C VAL A 315 36.23 -16.82 -54.41
N ALA A 316 35.78 -15.64 -54.86
CA ALA A 316 35.90 -15.20 -56.25
C ALA A 316 37.38 -14.98 -56.65
N ASP A 317 38.16 -14.26 -55.84
CA ASP A 317 39.59 -14.00 -56.07
C ASP A 317 40.39 -15.32 -56.11
N TYR A 318 40.03 -16.32 -55.29
CA TYR A 318 40.60 -17.68 -55.36
C TYR A 318 40.25 -18.42 -56.66
N MET A 319 39.01 -18.28 -57.14
CA MET A 319 38.58 -18.90 -58.41
C MET A 319 39.21 -18.22 -59.63
N ASP A 320 39.39 -16.90 -59.60
CA ASP A 320 40.05 -16.12 -60.66
C ASP A 320 41.57 -16.39 -60.70
N SER A 321 42.23 -16.50 -59.55
CA SER A 321 43.66 -16.88 -59.48
C SER A 321 43.91 -18.35 -59.88
N LYS A 322 42.89 -19.21 -59.80
CA LYS A 322 42.95 -20.58 -60.34
C LYS A 322 42.75 -20.60 -61.86
N SER A 323 41.91 -19.72 -62.42
CA SER A 323 41.64 -19.67 -63.86
C SER A 323 42.81 -19.06 -64.65
N SER A 324 43.56 -18.12 -64.06
CA SER A 324 44.75 -17.51 -64.68
C SER A 324 45.96 -18.44 -64.82
N ASN A 325 45.99 -19.56 -64.07
CA ASN A 325 47.14 -20.47 -64.01
C ASN A 325 46.97 -21.75 -64.86
N ILE A 326 45.93 -21.84 -65.69
CA ILE A 326 45.65 -23.01 -66.54
C ILE A 326 46.35 -22.84 -67.89
N THR A 327 47.65 -23.12 -67.92
CA THR A 327 48.36 -23.59 -69.13
C THR A 327 49.42 -24.60 -68.68
N GLY A 328 49.00 -25.82 -68.35
CA GLY A 328 49.91 -26.94 -68.05
C GLY A 328 49.22 -28.13 -67.35
N PRO A 329 49.60 -29.39 -67.63
CA PRO A 329 48.87 -30.55 -67.14
C PRO A 329 49.20 -30.88 -65.66
N SER A 330 48.16 -30.83 -64.84
CA SER A 330 47.91 -31.52 -63.56
C SER A 330 49.09 -32.15 -62.81
N MET A 331 49.37 -31.67 -61.58
CA MET A 331 49.61 -32.53 -60.40
C MET A 331 49.49 -31.79 -59.04
N ALA A 332 48.58 -32.31 -58.18
CA ALA A 332 48.78 -32.63 -56.75
C ALA A 332 48.54 -31.53 -55.63
N PRO A 333 48.34 -31.93 -54.35
CA PRO A 333 47.39 -31.39 -53.37
C PRO A 333 47.76 -30.07 -52.67
N ALA A 334 48.75 -29.34 -53.17
CA ALA A 334 49.15 -28.05 -52.64
C ALA A 334 48.06 -26.97 -52.81
N ASP A 335 47.22 -27.12 -53.85
CA ASP A 335 46.15 -26.19 -54.21
C ASP A 335 44.93 -26.22 -53.26
N LEU A 336 44.78 -27.24 -52.43
CA LEU A 336 43.70 -27.32 -51.42
C LEU A 336 44.01 -26.51 -50.16
N ALA A 337 45.28 -26.17 -49.92
CA ALA A 337 45.71 -25.48 -48.70
C ALA A 337 45.18 -24.03 -48.59
N PRO A 338 45.15 -23.21 -49.66
CA PRO A 338 44.59 -21.86 -49.60
C PRO A 338 43.08 -21.85 -49.35
N MET A 339 42.32 -22.67 -50.08
CA MET A 339 40.86 -22.83 -49.87
C MET A 339 40.55 -23.29 -48.45
N LYS A 340 41.31 -24.28 -47.95
CA LYS A 340 41.16 -24.76 -46.58
C LYS A 340 41.41 -23.66 -45.55
N ARG A 341 42.44 -22.81 -45.73
CA ARG A 341 42.70 -21.66 -44.85
C ARG A 341 41.56 -20.64 -44.85
N PHE A 342 40.93 -20.36 -46.00
CA PHE A 342 39.78 -19.45 -46.07
C PHE A 342 38.57 -19.99 -45.32
N VAL A 343 38.23 -21.27 -45.54
CA VAL A 343 37.14 -21.94 -44.80
C VAL A 343 37.45 -22.01 -43.31
N ASP A 344 38.69 -22.33 -42.93
CA ASP A 344 39.13 -22.37 -41.53
C ASP A 344 39.06 -20.97 -40.88
N SER A 345 39.40 -19.92 -41.62
CA SER A 345 39.22 -18.52 -41.20
C SER A 345 37.73 -18.23 -40.96
N MET A 346 36.87 -18.45 -41.97
CA MET A 346 35.42 -18.26 -41.87
C MET A 346 34.83 -18.99 -40.65
N LEU A 347 35.19 -20.25 -40.44
CA LEU A 347 34.71 -21.05 -39.30
C LEU A 347 35.24 -20.57 -37.94
N LYS A 348 36.51 -20.13 -37.85
CA LYS A 348 37.06 -19.54 -36.62
C LYS A 348 36.29 -18.28 -36.23
N ASP A 349 35.95 -17.52 -37.23
CA ASP A 349 35.41 -16.20 -37.14
C ASP A 349 33.90 -16.30 -36.82
N ILE A 350 33.19 -17.30 -37.37
CA ILE A 350 31.80 -17.64 -37.01
C ILE A 350 31.75 -18.11 -35.54
N ARG A 351 32.69 -18.97 -35.12
CA ARG A 351 32.81 -19.40 -33.72
C ARG A 351 33.05 -18.22 -32.77
N ALA A 352 33.86 -17.24 -33.17
CA ALA A 352 34.09 -16.02 -32.38
C ALA A 352 32.82 -15.17 -32.24
N SER A 353 32.03 -15.02 -33.31
CA SER A 353 30.74 -14.32 -33.26
C SER A 353 29.75 -14.99 -32.31
N TYR A 354 29.59 -16.31 -32.42
CA TYR A 354 28.71 -17.06 -31.50
C TYR A 354 29.15 -16.95 -30.04
N LYS A 355 30.47 -16.99 -29.75
CA LYS A 355 30.98 -16.77 -28.40
C LYS A 355 30.67 -15.37 -27.86
N SER A 356 30.83 -14.32 -28.69
CA SER A 356 30.48 -12.95 -28.30
C SER A 356 28.97 -12.81 -28.03
N ARG A 357 28.13 -13.41 -28.89
CA ARG A 357 26.68 -13.42 -28.70
C ARG A 357 26.27 -14.17 -27.43
N GLU A 358 26.89 -15.32 -27.16
CA GLU A 358 26.68 -16.08 -25.93
C GLU A 358 27.04 -15.25 -24.70
N GLU A 359 28.17 -14.54 -24.72
CA GLU A 359 28.59 -13.66 -23.62
C GLU A 359 27.62 -12.49 -23.40
N GLN A 360 27.12 -11.87 -24.47
CA GLN A 360 26.08 -10.84 -24.40
C GLN A 360 24.79 -11.37 -23.77
N LEU A 361 24.32 -12.54 -24.21
CA LEU A 361 23.14 -13.19 -23.65
C LEU A 361 23.34 -13.57 -22.18
N ALA A 362 24.52 -14.08 -21.82
CA ALA A 362 24.87 -14.37 -20.43
C ALA A 362 24.91 -13.09 -19.57
N LYS A 363 25.42 -11.97 -20.09
CA LYS A 363 25.40 -10.67 -19.41
C LYS A 363 23.97 -10.15 -19.23
N ALA A 364 23.13 -10.24 -20.26
CA ALA A 364 21.72 -9.87 -20.18
C ALA A 364 20.96 -10.74 -19.16
N ALA A 365 21.14 -12.06 -19.19
CA ALA A 365 20.55 -13.00 -18.23
C ALA A 365 20.98 -12.69 -16.78
N ARG A 366 22.27 -12.39 -16.55
CA ARG A 366 22.75 -11.92 -15.23
C ARG A 366 22.10 -10.60 -14.82
N GLY A 367 21.91 -9.67 -15.76
CA GLY A 367 21.21 -8.40 -15.53
C GLY A 367 19.73 -8.59 -15.17
N TYR A 368 18.99 -9.44 -15.89
CA TYR A 368 17.61 -9.80 -15.55
C TYR A 368 17.52 -10.46 -14.18
N LYS A 369 18.42 -11.41 -13.86
CA LYS A 369 18.49 -12.04 -12.54
C LYS A 369 18.72 -11.02 -11.42
N LYS A 370 19.57 -10.01 -11.65
CA LYS A 370 19.80 -8.93 -10.68
C LYS A 370 18.55 -8.05 -10.49
N ARG A 371 17.87 -7.68 -11.59
CA ARG A 371 16.61 -6.91 -11.53
C ARG A 371 15.52 -7.69 -10.80
N MET A 372 15.38 -8.97 -11.09
CA MET A 372 14.42 -9.85 -10.43
C MET A 372 14.67 -9.93 -8.92
N LYS A 373 15.92 -10.12 -8.49
CA LYS A 373 16.29 -10.08 -7.07
C LYS A 373 15.96 -8.74 -6.41
N ASN A 374 16.14 -7.62 -7.10
CA ASN A 374 15.80 -6.30 -6.57
C ASN A 374 14.28 -6.11 -6.43
N LEU A 375 13.50 -6.63 -7.39
CA LEU A 375 12.04 -6.60 -7.32
C LEU A 375 11.52 -7.43 -6.14
N VAL A 376 12.07 -8.62 -5.92
CA VAL A 376 11.74 -9.46 -4.77
C VAL A 376 12.04 -8.75 -3.45
N LYS A 377 13.19 -8.06 -3.32
CA LYS A 377 13.48 -7.25 -2.12
C LYS A 377 12.46 -6.13 -1.89
N LYS A 378 12.03 -5.44 -2.96
CA LYS A 378 10.99 -4.41 -2.86
C LYS A 378 9.66 -5.01 -2.42
N HIS A 379 9.32 -6.17 -2.97
CA HIS A 379 8.11 -6.93 -2.60
C HIS A 379 8.14 -7.38 -1.13
N GLU A 380 9.28 -7.87 -0.65
CA GLU A 380 9.47 -8.20 0.77
C GLU A 380 9.28 -6.99 1.68
N ASN A 381 9.84 -5.83 1.33
CA ASN A 381 9.65 -4.59 2.09
C ASN A 381 8.18 -4.15 2.10
N LEU A 382 7.49 -4.29 0.97
CA LEU A 382 6.07 -3.98 0.87
C LEU A 382 5.23 -4.94 1.71
N LEU A 383 5.56 -6.23 1.71
CA LEU A 383 4.92 -7.24 2.56
C LEU A 383 5.08 -6.92 4.05
N ILE A 384 6.25 -6.46 4.47
CA ILE A 384 6.51 -6.05 5.86
C ILE A 384 5.64 -4.83 6.21
N ALA A 385 5.58 -3.81 5.34
CA ALA A 385 4.75 -2.64 5.55
C ALA A 385 3.25 -2.98 5.61
N TYR A 386 2.80 -3.88 4.73
CA TYR A 386 1.43 -4.40 4.71
C TYR A 386 1.11 -5.14 6.01
N GLY A 387 2.00 -6.03 6.47
CA GLY A 387 1.85 -6.74 7.74
C GLY A 387 1.73 -5.80 8.94
N LEU A 388 2.58 -4.78 9.01
CA LEU A 388 2.55 -3.77 10.06
C LEU A 388 1.24 -2.98 10.05
N GLN A 389 0.77 -2.57 8.88
CA GLN A 389 -0.50 -1.87 8.73
C GLN A 389 -1.68 -2.75 9.16
N ARG A 390 -1.65 -4.04 8.80
CA ARG A 390 -2.67 -5.02 9.19
C ARG A 390 -2.73 -5.17 10.70
N GLU A 391 -1.59 -5.31 11.36
CA GLU A 391 -1.49 -5.42 12.81
C GLU A 391 -1.98 -4.14 13.51
N GLN A 392 -1.64 -2.97 12.98
CA GLN A 392 -2.17 -1.70 13.48
C GLN A 392 -3.70 -1.66 13.39
N ILE A 393 -4.29 -2.03 12.26
CA ILE A 393 -5.76 -2.07 12.09
C ILE A 393 -6.38 -3.11 13.04
N GLN A 394 -5.74 -4.26 13.26
CA GLN A 394 -6.21 -5.27 14.21
C GLN A 394 -6.14 -4.78 15.66
N SER A 395 -5.14 -3.97 16.01
CA SER A 395 -4.96 -3.42 17.36
C SER A 395 -5.88 -2.22 17.66
N LEU A 396 -6.17 -1.38 16.66
CA LEU A 396 -7.00 -0.18 16.77
C LEU A 396 -8.47 -0.44 16.42
N GLY A 397 -8.76 -1.44 15.60
CA GLY A 397 -10.08 -1.77 15.10
C GLY A 397 -10.90 -2.59 16.10
N SER A 398 -12.19 -2.27 16.24
CA SER A 398 -13.15 -3.20 16.84
C SER A 398 -13.27 -4.45 15.96
N SER A 399 -13.70 -5.58 16.54
CA SER A 399 -13.70 -6.93 15.93
C SER A 399 -14.45 -7.10 14.59
N ALA A 400 -14.99 -6.02 14.01
CA ALA A 400 -15.76 -5.97 12.77
C ALA A 400 -15.01 -5.35 11.58
N MET A 401 -13.79 -4.81 11.76
CA MET A 401 -13.03 -4.21 10.67
C MET A 401 -12.24 -5.28 9.89
N ASP A 402 -12.54 -5.43 8.60
CA ASP A 402 -11.80 -6.35 7.72
C ASP A 402 -10.39 -5.80 7.46
N CYS A 403 -9.39 -6.57 7.89
CA CYS A 403 -7.97 -6.23 7.75
C CYS A 403 -7.38 -6.73 6.42
N GLY A 404 -8.20 -7.32 5.54
CA GLY A 404 -7.80 -7.85 4.25
C GLY A 404 -7.09 -9.21 4.30
N PRO A 405 -6.68 -9.73 3.13
CA PRO A 405 -6.06 -11.06 2.98
C PRO A 405 -4.79 -11.22 3.83
N ALA A 406 -4.49 -12.44 4.27
CA ALA A 406 -3.26 -12.72 5.03
C ALA A 406 -2.00 -12.52 4.16
N GLU A 407 -0.88 -12.13 4.77
CA GLU A 407 0.44 -11.93 4.11
C GLU A 407 0.89 -13.14 3.26
N LEU A 408 0.42 -14.32 3.61
CA LEU A 408 0.64 -15.55 2.86
C LEU A 408 0.20 -15.50 1.41
N HIS A 409 -0.94 -14.86 1.14
CA HIS A 409 -1.48 -14.79 -0.22
C HIS A 409 -0.57 -14.04 -1.18
N PHE A 410 0.35 -13.23 -0.66
CA PHE A 410 1.29 -12.44 -1.43
C PHE A 410 2.72 -13.01 -1.38
N SER A 411 2.95 -14.14 -0.72
CA SER A 411 4.30 -14.71 -0.63
C SER A 411 4.74 -15.29 -1.99
N ILE A 412 5.96 -14.94 -2.43
CA ILE A 412 6.54 -15.47 -3.66
C ILE A 412 7.00 -16.91 -3.39
N THR A 413 6.62 -17.87 -4.26
CA THR A 413 6.93 -19.30 -4.10
C THR A 413 8.13 -19.76 -4.95
N ASP A 414 8.62 -18.91 -5.87
CA ASP A 414 9.67 -19.30 -6.82
C ASP A 414 11.01 -19.66 -6.15
N PRO A 415 11.47 -20.92 -6.25
CA PRO A 415 12.62 -21.42 -5.51
C PRO A 415 13.96 -20.78 -5.94
N GLU A 416 14.07 -20.31 -7.19
CA GLU A 416 15.27 -19.64 -7.71
C GLU A 416 15.47 -18.22 -7.17
N LEU A 417 14.40 -17.61 -6.68
CA LEU A 417 14.37 -16.23 -6.21
C LEU A 417 14.47 -16.15 -4.69
N LEU A 418 14.02 -17.20 -3.99
CA LEU A 418 14.00 -17.24 -2.54
C LEU A 418 15.34 -17.64 -1.93
N THR A 419 15.83 -16.77 -1.05
CA THR A 419 16.87 -17.13 -0.07
C THR A 419 16.34 -18.14 0.95
N ASN A 420 17.24 -18.87 1.64
CA ASN A 420 16.85 -19.85 2.66
C ASN A 420 16.00 -19.21 3.76
N THR A 421 16.37 -17.99 4.19
CA THR A 421 15.67 -17.22 5.20
C THR A 421 14.25 -16.83 4.75
N THR A 422 14.07 -16.42 3.50
CA THR A 422 12.73 -16.10 2.96
C THR A 422 11.84 -17.32 2.82
N ARG A 423 12.41 -18.51 2.54
CA ARG A 423 11.67 -19.78 2.55
C ARG A 423 11.20 -20.14 3.96
N GLU A 424 12.04 -19.95 4.96
CA GLU A 424 11.67 -20.16 6.36
C GLU A 424 10.60 -19.16 6.81
N LEU A 425 10.72 -17.89 6.43
CA LEU A 425 9.69 -16.88 6.72
C LEU A 425 8.34 -17.23 6.09
N ASN A 426 8.31 -17.73 4.85
CA ASN A 426 7.07 -18.17 4.23
C ASN A 426 6.43 -19.35 4.98
N ARG A 427 7.23 -20.33 5.41
CA ARG A 427 6.75 -21.44 6.26
C ARG A 427 6.18 -20.94 7.60
N LEU A 428 6.87 -19.99 8.25
CA LEU A 428 6.39 -19.40 9.49
C LEU A 428 5.09 -18.62 9.31
N ARG A 429 4.93 -17.91 8.20
CA ARG A 429 3.65 -17.27 7.85
C ARG A 429 2.56 -18.32 7.68
N GLU A 430 2.85 -19.47 7.08
CA GLU A 430 1.87 -20.54 6.81
C GLU A 430 1.37 -21.12 8.11
N ASP A 431 2.30 -21.40 9.02
CA ASP A 431 1.99 -21.94 10.34
C ASP A 431 1.27 -20.90 11.20
N LYS A 432 1.62 -19.62 11.11
CA LYS A 432 0.87 -18.52 11.75
C LYS A 432 -0.59 -18.51 11.30
N ALA A 433 -0.88 -18.57 10.00
CA ALA A 433 -2.27 -18.54 9.52
C ALA A 433 -3.06 -19.80 9.93
N LYS A 434 -2.42 -20.98 9.94
CA LYS A 434 -3.04 -22.21 10.45
C LYS A 434 -3.43 -22.07 11.93
N LEU A 435 -2.55 -21.50 12.75
CA LEU A 435 -2.82 -21.26 14.17
C LEU A 435 -3.91 -20.20 14.37
N GLU A 436 -3.92 -19.12 13.59
CA GLU A 436 -4.99 -18.10 13.62
C GLU A 436 -6.36 -18.71 13.28
N MET A 437 -6.43 -19.57 12.26
CA MET A 437 -7.65 -20.31 11.92
C MET A 437 -8.12 -21.22 13.06
N GLN A 438 -7.21 -21.95 13.69
CA GLN A 438 -7.53 -22.82 14.84
C GLN A 438 -8.04 -22.01 16.03
N LEU A 439 -7.45 -20.84 16.31
CA LEU A 439 -7.91 -19.93 17.37
C LEU A 439 -9.32 -19.40 17.09
N HIS A 440 -9.61 -18.99 15.85
CA HIS A 440 -10.96 -18.57 15.47
C HIS A 440 -11.99 -19.70 15.58
N GLU A 441 -11.63 -20.92 15.19
CA GLU A 441 -12.51 -22.09 15.32
C GLU A 441 -12.79 -22.42 16.80
N LEU A 442 -11.78 -22.35 17.66
CA LEU A 442 -11.93 -22.53 19.11
C LEU A 442 -12.77 -21.43 19.76
N GLN A 443 -12.59 -20.16 19.35
CA GLN A 443 -13.43 -19.05 19.81
C GLN A 443 -14.89 -19.23 19.39
N LYS A 444 -15.15 -19.70 18.17
CA LYS A 444 -16.49 -20.00 17.67
C LYS A 444 -17.14 -21.17 18.40
N LYS A 445 -16.36 -22.21 18.75
CA LYS A 445 -16.81 -23.33 19.58
C LYS A 445 -17.15 -22.87 21.00
N ARG A 446 -16.29 -22.04 21.62
CA ARG A 446 -16.56 -21.44 22.94
C ARG A 446 -17.84 -20.59 22.95
N LEU A 447 -18.08 -19.77 21.92
CA LEU A 447 -19.31 -18.98 21.80
C LEU A 447 -20.56 -19.88 21.68
N LYS A 448 -20.46 -20.98 20.92
CA LYS A 448 -21.54 -21.96 20.76
C LYS A 448 -21.83 -22.70 22.07
N GLU A 449 -20.81 -23.09 22.82
CA GLU A 449 -20.94 -23.73 24.14
C GLU A 449 -21.56 -22.79 25.18
N THR A 450 -21.23 -21.49 25.15
CA THR A 450 -21.87 -20.49 26.02
C THR A 450 -23.33 -20.17 25.65
N SER A 451 -23.75 -20.45 24.41
CA SER A 451 -25.12 -20.24 23.93
C SER A 451 -26.06 -21.43 24.15
N ALA A 452 -25.53 -22.59 24.55
CA ALA A 452 -26.27 -23.85 24.68
C ALA A 452 -26.58 -24.25 26.14
N LEU A 453 -26.34 -23.37 27.12
CA LEU A 453 -26.71 -23.62 28.52
C LEU A 453 -27.83 -22.65 28.98
N PRO A 454 -29.03 -23.15 29.32
CA PRO A 454 -30.04 -22.36 30.01
C PRO A 454 -29.55 -22.05 31.43
N LEU A 455 -29.60 -20.77 31.81
CA LEU A 455 -29.57 -20.37 33.23
C LEU A 455 -30.82 -20.91 33.93
N SER A 456 -30.75 -22.13 34.41
CA SER A 456 -31.44 -22.61 35.60
C SER A 456 -30.61 -23.72 36.22
N SER A 457 -30.58 -23.77 37.56
CA SER A 457 -29.73 -24.62 38.42
C SER A 457 -28.29 -24.15 38.66
N LYS A 458 -28.14 -22.93 39.21
CA LYS A 458 -27.18 -22.76 40.31
C LYS A 458 -27.52 -23.83 41.36
N GLN A 459 -26.50 -24.57 41.83
CA GLN A 459 -26.50 -25.36 43.07
C GLN A 459 -26.70 -26.90 43.01
N GLN A 460 -26.43 -27.57 41.87
CA GLN A 460 -26.30 -29.05 41.84
C GLN A 460 -25.14 -29.61 40.98
N LEU A 461 -24.24 -28.78 40.45
CA LEU A 461 -22.98 -29.24 39.80
C LEU A 461 -21.77 -29.16 40.76
N ASP A 462 -21.99 -29.34 42.06
CA ASP A 462 -21.08 -28.81 43.08
C ASP A 462 -20.12 -29.82 43.74
N GLU A 463 -20.16 -31.10 43.39
CA GLU A 463 -19.24 -32.10 43.97
C GLU A 463 -18.62 -33.00 42.89
N GLU A 464 -19.43 -33.75 42.14
CA GLU A 464 -18.94 -34.69 41.10
C GLU A 464 -18.16 -34.00 39.97
N GLY A 465 -18.65 -32.87 39.45
CA GLY A 465 -18.00 -32.16 38.35
C GLY A 465 -16.65 -31.57 38.76
N TRP A 466 -16.58 -31.02 39.98
CA TRP A 466 -15.33 -30.55 40.55
C TRP A 466 -14.41 -31.71 40.97
N ALA A 467 -14.94 -32.86 41.36
CA ALA A 467 -14.17 -34.08 41.62
C ALA A 467 -13.53 -34.61 40.34
N GLU A 468 -14.24 -34.61 39.22
CA GLU A 468 -13.73 -35.04 37.91
C GLU A 468 -12.65 -34.07 37.40
N VAL A 469 -12.84 -32.75 37.54
CA VAL A 469 -11.80 -31.77 37.19
C VAL A 469 -10.57 -31.90 38.09
N ARG A 470 -10.75 -32.12 39.40
CA ARG A 470 -9.63 -32.36 40.32
C ARG A 470 -8.90 -33.66 39.99
N LYS A 471 -9.62 -34.71 39.61
CA LYS A 471 -9.06 -35.99 39.18
C LYS A 471 -8.27 -35.84 37.89
N GLN A 472 -8.81 -35.15 36.88
CA GLN A 472 -8.11 -34.88 35.62
C GLN A 472 -6.86 -34.01 35.84
N LEU A 473 -6.93 -33.03 36.74
CA LEU A 473 -5.78 -32.22 37.08
C LEU A 473 -4.71 -33.03 37.82
N GLN A 474 -5.12 -33.94 38.71
CA GLN A 474 -4.21 -34.86 39.39
C GLN A 474 -3.58 -35.86 38.42
N GLU A 475 -4.36 -36.45 37.51
CA GLU A 475 -3.87 -37.36 36.48
C GLU A 475 -2.92 -36.64 35.50
N PHE A 476 -3.27 -35.43 35.07
CA PHE A 476 -2.38 -34.61 34.22
C PHE A 476 -1.07 -34.26 34.95
N THR A 477 -1.15 -33.87 36.22
CA THR A 477 0.03 -33.53 37.03
C THR A 477 0.91 -34.77 37.25
N HIS A 478 0.30 -35.92 37.57
CA HIS A 478 1.03 -37.17 37.79
C HIS A 478 1.70 -37.66 36.51
N THR A 479 0.97 -37.69 35.38
CA THR A 479 1.53 -38.12 34.09
C THR A 479 2.61 -37.18 33.58
N THR A 480 2.42 -35.86 33.69
CA THR A 480 3.48 -34.91 33.33
C THR A 480 4.68 -35.01 34.26
N GLN A 481 4.48 -35.28 35.55
CA GLN A 481 5.56 -35.51 36.50
C GLN A 481 6.34 -36.80 36.19
N GLU A 482 5.65 -37.92 35.94
CA GLU A 482 6.27 -39.19 35.53
C GLU A 482 7.09 -39.04 34.25
N ASP A 483 6.55 -38.34 33.24
CA ASP A 483 7.25 -38.05 31.99
C ASP A 483 8.53 -37.23 32.21
N LEU A 484 8.47 -36.24 33.12
CA LEU A 484 9.62 -35.42 33.46
C LEU A 484 10.66 -36.20 34.26
N GLU A 485 10.24 -37.06 35.19
CA GLU A 485 11.13 -37.95 35.94
C GLU A 485 11.78 -39.00 35.03
N GLN A 486 11.04 -39.52 34.05
CA GLN A 486 11.57 -40.42 33.03
C GLN A 486 12.59 -39.70 32.13
N LYS A 487 12.30 -38.47 31.69
CA LYS A 487 13.28 -37.66 30.95
C LYS A 487 14.50 -37.31 31.78
N ARG A 488 14.32 -36.96 33.07
CA ARG A 488 15.40 -36.67 34.01
C ARG A 488 16.30 -37.89 34.20
N SER A 489 15.73 -39.09 34.39
CA SER A 489 16.50 -40.33 34.54
C SER A 489 17.23 -40.75 33.26
N GLN A 490 16.62 -40.58 32.08
CA GLN A 490 17.28 -40.80 30.79
C GLN A 490 18.44 -39.84 30.58
N LEU A 491 18.24 -38.55 30.85
CA LEU A 491 19.30 -37.54 30.75
C LEU A 491 20.42 -37.81 31.75
N LEU A 492 20.10 -38.21 32.98
CA LEU A 492 21.10 -38.57 33.99
C LEU A 492 21.93 -39.78 33.54
N THR A 493 21.28 -40.81 33.00
CA THR A 493 21.99 -42.00 32.46
C THR A 493 22.92 -41.61 31.32
N ARG A 494 22.45 -40.75 30.40
CA ARG A 494 23.26 -40.25 29.29
C ARG A 494 24.44 -39.40 29.77
N ALA A 495 24.23 -38.58 30.79
CA ALA A 495 25.30 -37.79 31.40
C ALA A 495 26.36 -38.69 32.06
N ILE A 496 25.95 -39.71 32.82
CA ILE A 496 26.87 -40.69 33.43
C ILE A 496 27.70 -41.41 32.36
N MET A 497 27.07 -41.90 31.28
CA MET A 497 27.80 -42.54 30.19
C MET A 497 28.80 -41.59 29.52
N ALA A 498 28.43 -40.32 29.33
CA ALA A 498 29.35 -39.32 28.78
C ALA A 498 30.52 -39.02 29.72
N GLU A 499 30.28 -38.94 31.03
CA GLU A 499 31.32 -38.80 32.05
C GLU A 499 32.28 -40.01 32.06
N GLU A 500 31.76 -41.22 31.90
CA GLU A 500 32.56 -42.44 31.79
C GLU A 500 33.41 -42.45 30.52
N GLN A 501 32.84 -42.10 29.36
CA GLN A 501 33.60 -41.97 28.10
C GLN A 501 34.74 -40.94 28.20
N VAL A 502 34.49 -39.80 28.85
CA VAL A 502 35.54 -38.80 29.08
C VAL A 502 36.63 -39.36 30.00
N SER A 503 36.25 -40.13 31.03
CA SER A 503 37.20 -40.77 31.93
C SER A 503 38.06 -41.82 31.22
N GLU A 504 37.47 -42.62 30.33
CA GLU A 504 38.19 -43.59 29.48
C GLU A 504 39.18 -42.90 28.53
N LEU A 505 38.76 -41.81 27.88
CA LEU A 505 39.63 -41.02 27.00
C LEU A 505 40.78 -40.39 27.78
N GLN A 506 40.50 -39.87 28.99
CA GLN A 506 41.52 -39.33 29.87
C GLN A 506 42.54 -40.41 30.28
N GLU A 507 42.07 -41.60 30.68
CA GLU A 507 42.96 -42.71 31.03
C GLU A 507 43.80 -43.18 29.82
N TYR A 508 43.20 -43.19 28.62
CA TYR A 508 43.92 -43.48 27.38
C TYR A 508 45.03 -42.45 27.13
N ILE A 509 44.72 -41.16 27.24
CA ILE A 509 45.70 -40.08 27.09
C ILE A 509 46.82 -40.24 28.12
N ASP A 510 46.49 -40.49 29.38
CA ASP A 510 47.48 -40.63 30.46
C ASP A 510 48.40 -41.84 30.24
N LYS A 511 47.85 -42.99 29.82
CA LYS A 511 48.63 -44.19 29.45
C LYS A 511 49.57 -43.90 28.28
N HIS A 512 49.09 -43.25 27.23
CA HIS A 512 49.90 -42.95 26.06
C HIS A 512 50.94 -41.86 26.34
N LEU A 513 50.60 -40.83 27.10
CA LEU A 513 51.55 -39.81 27.56
C LEU A 513 52.65 -40.44 28.42
N ALA A 514 52.32 -41.36 29.33
CA ALA A 514 53.32 -42.08 30.11
C ALA A 514 54.27 -42.90 29.22
N ARG A 515 53.74 -43.63 28.22
CA ARG A 515 54.55 -44.36 27.23
C ARG A 515 55.44 -43.43 26.41
N TYR A 516 54.91 -42.33 25.92
CA TYR A 516 55.70 -41.35 25.16
C TYR A 516 56.79 -40.73 26.01
N LYS A 517 56.52 -40.40 27.28
CA LYS A 517 57.54 -39.91 28.22
C LYS A 517 58.64 -40.95 28.43
N GLN A 518 58.29 -42.23 28.62
CA GLN A 518 59.27 -43.32 28.74
C GLN A 518 60.09 -43.49 27.46
N GLU A 519 59.48 -43.41 26.29
CA GLU A 519 60.19 -43.53 25.01
C GLU A 519 61.11 -42.34 24.76
N ILE A 520 60.68 -41.12 25.11
CA ILE A 520 61.55 -39.93 25.06
C ILE A 520 62.76 -40.12 25.98
N ILE A 521 62.57 -40.66 27.19
CA ILE A 521 63.68 -40.97 28.10
C ILE A 521 64.59 -42.04 27.50
N ARG A 522 64.03 -43.13 26.95
CA ARG A 522 64.79 -44.19 26.29
C ARG A 522 65.63 -43.64 25.13
N LEU A 523 65.02 -42.82 24.27
CA LEU A 523 65.68 -42.19 23.12
C LEU A 523 66.78 -41.23 23.58
N ARG A 524 66.57 -40.47 24.66
CA ARG A 524 67.59 -39.59 25.24
C ARG A 524 68.77 -40.36 25.84
N ASN A 525 68.51 -41.50 26.48
CA ASN A 525 69.55 -42.38 27.01
C ASN A 525 70.34 -43.06 25.87
N LEU A 526 69.66 -43.48 24.79
CA LEU A 526 70.30 -44.07 23.61
C LEU A 526 71.16 -43.04 22.85
N ALA A 527 70.73 -41.77 22.86
CA ALA A 527 71.46 -40.66 22.26
C ALA A 527 72.67 -40.20 23.09
N GLY A 528 72.98 -40.85 24.23
CA GLY A 528 74.17 -40.56 25.02
C GLY A 528 74.18 -39.18 25.69
N THR A 529 73.04 -38.49 25.72
CA THR A 529 72.87 -37.19 26.38
C THR A 529 72.38 -37.36 27.82
N ASP A 530 73.19 -38.02 28.65
CA ASP A 530 73.10 -37.85 30.09
C ASP A 530 73.86 -36.56 30.47
N VAL A 531 73.15 -35.43 30.38
CA VAL A 531 73.56 -34.20 31.07
C VAL A 531 72.43 -33.76 32.01
N PRO A 532 72.67 -33.74 33.33
CA PRO A 532 71.73 -33.21 34.29
C PRO A 532 71.75 -31.68 34.25
N ARG A 533 70.60 -31.05 34.08
CA ARG A 533 70.38 -29.62 34.39
C ARG A 533 68.93 -29.47 34.83
N VAL A 534 68.66 -29.41 36.14
CA VAL A 534 68.81 -28.26 37.08
C VAL A 534 67.98 -27.05 36.63
N PRO A 535 67.14 -26.49 37.54
CA PRO A 535 65.86 -25.89 37.22
C PRO A 535 65.99 -24.43 36.83
N GLY A 536 65.24 -24.04 35.78
CA GLY A 536 65.17 -22.68 35.26
C GLY A 536 63.73 -22.22 35.18
N ALA A 537 63.31 -21.58 36.27
CA ALA A 537 62.12 -20.77 36.55
C ALA A 537 61.22 -20.34 35.38
N GLY A 538 59.90 -20.54 35.57
CA GLY A 538 58.85 -19.88 34.79
C GLY A 538 57.57 -20.69 34.60
N ALA A 539 57.11 -21.43 35.60
CA ALA A 539 55.73 -21.96 35.64
C ALA A 539 55.34 -22.18 37.11
N ASP A 540 55.19 -21.07 37.83
CA ASP A 540 54.27 -21.06 38.96
C ASP A 540 52.86 -21.37 38.43
N ASP A 541 52.08 -22.01 39.29
CA ASP A 541 50.69 -22.44 39.11
C ASP A 541 50.46 -23.74 38.33
N ILE A 542 50.99 -24.83 38.90
CA ILE A 542 50.19 -26.06 39.00
C ILE A 542 49.05 -25.78 40.00
N HIS A 543 48.09 -24.97 39.58
CA HIS A 543 46.75 -25.09 40.09
C HIS A 543 46.15 -26.30 39.41
N SER A 544 46.19 -27.41 40.15
CA SER A 544 45.20 -28.47 40.10
C SER A 544 43.84 -27.85 39.76
N LEU A 545 43.42 -28.00 38.50
CA LEU A 545 42.08 -27.61 38.08
C LEU A 545 41.09 -28.33 39.01
N PRO A 546 40.14 -27.60 39.60
CA PRO A 546 39.35 -28.14 40.68
C PRO A 546 38.58 -29.34 40.17
N ARG A 547 38.76 -30.47 40.88
CA ARG A 547 37.79 -31.55 40.98
C ARG A 547 36.40 -30.91 40.98
N ALA A 548 35.68 -30.99 39.87
CA ALA A 548 34.33 -30.46 39.75
C ALA A 548 33.55 -31.04 40.92
N ARG A 549 33.15 -30.15 41.84
CA ARG A 549 32.40 -30.50 43.03
C ARG A 549 31.17 -31.26 42.56
N ARG A 550 31.02 -32.50 43.02
CA ARG A 550 29.73 -33.18 43.08
C ARG A 550 28.78 -32.27 43.85
N THR A 551 27.98 -31.48 43.14
CA THR A 551 26.79 -30.86 43.71
C THR A 551 25.75 -31.97 43.85
N VAL A 552 25.81 -32.66 44.97
CA VAL A 552 24.66 -33.39 45.50
C VAL A 552 23.67 -32.31 45.96
N SER A 553 22.76 -31.93 45.08
CA SER A 553 21.56 -31.22 45.50
C SER A 553 20.54 -32.28 45.90
N HIS A 554 20.48 -32.55 47.20
CA HIS A 554 19.30 -33.05 47.88
C HIS A 554 18.16 -32.06 47.66
N GLU A 555 17.07 -32.49 47.04
CA GLU A 555 15.76 -31.86 47.13
C GLU A 555 15.11 -32.28 48.47
N PRO A 556 14.38 -31.40 49.17
CA PRO A 556 13.18 -31.81 49.89
C PRO A 556 12.03 -32.10 48.93
#